data_AF-A0A4U6TJL1-F1
#
_entry.id   AF-A0A4U6TJL1-F1
#
_cell.length_a   1.000
_cell.length_b   1.000
_cell.length_c   1.000
_cell.angle_alpha   90.00
_cell.angle_beta   90.00
_cell.angle_gamma   90.00
#
_symmetry.space_group_name_H-M   'P 1'
#
loop_
_entity.id
_entity.type
_entity.pdbx_description
1 polymer ?
#
loop_
_entity_poly.entity_id
_entity_poly.type
_entity_poly.pdbx_seq_one_letter_code
_entity_poly.pdbx_strand_id
1 'polypeptide(L)'
;MYGKKMEYMKEAMLFVITKLTPVDRLSIVTFSDVATRLSPLRCMTPAAQDALKALVHGLQQANNGGPNIQSGLETGLAVIADRVHRKARMADIFLLSDGHQTSGDARQVDPCYVAINTFGFGRGTDHRLMSDIAEKSPFGIYSSAHNRSFSQLLPGLLTVVAQDVELIIMPNASEEYFDLGQPPEVHAMEVALGTEYTAISDAVSGMITINFGRLSAGERRRVVINLTLMETMETEYEYDALIGTTQHSFTAQGRTRALQVPQDISIRRTETPSPDVRRWQLEADIDGRRDDAIRQAIVLTDGKDVNDVQDDCQIVLNRLRTELLQMTAHAYTQDPTPSSSKPKISRRPHRGSAVR
;
A
#
# COMPACT_ATOMS: atom_id res chain seq x y z
N MET A 1 6.43 21.16 21.01
CA MET A 1 5.29 20.39 21.56
C MET A 1 4.97 20.74 23.02
N TYR A 2 3.73 21.15 23.33
CA TYR A 2 3.24 21.45 24.68
C TYR A 2 1.73 21.21 24.81
N GLY A 3 1.21 21.22 26.05
CA GLY A 3 -0.22 21.04 26.35
C GLY A 3 -0.81 19.75 25.76
N LYS A 4 -2.00 19.84 25.19
CA LYS A 4 -2.72 18.69 24.59
C LYS A 4 -1.91 17.91 23.57
N LYS A 5 -1.03 18.57 22.79
CA LYS A 5 -0.17 17.88 21.81
C LYS A 5 0.80 16.92 22.50
N MET A 6 1.37 17.35 23.63
CA MET A 6 2.25 16.53 24.46
C MET A 6 1.48 15.36 25.08
N GLU A 7 0.27 15.60 25.57
CA GLU A 7 -0.60 14.53 26.10
C GLU A 7 -0.90 13.46 25.04
N TYR A 8 -1.31 13.86 23.84
CA TYR A 8 -1.58 12.91 22.75
C TYR A 8 -0.33 12.14 22.31
N MET A 9 0.84 12.78 22.29
CA MET A 9 2.09 12.08 21.99
C MET A 9 2.46 11.09 23.09
N LYS A 10 2.24 11.42 24.36
CA LYS A 10 2.44 10.47 25.47
C LYS A 10 1.49 9.28 25.36
N GLU A 11 0.21 9.50 25.13
CA GLU A 11 -0.78 8.43 24.91
C GLU A 11 -0.39 7.52 23.74
N ALA A 12 0.03 8.13 22.65
CA ALA A 12 0.60 7.47 21.47
C ALA A 12 1.77 6.54 21.82
N MET A 13 2.79 7.07 22.51
CA MET A 13 3.96 6.28 22.92
C MET A 13 3.59 5.15 23.91
N LEU A 14 2.70 5.41 24.86
CA LEU A 14 2.23 4.38 25.81
C LEU A 14 1.49 3.25 25.09
N PHE A 15 0.71 3.57 24.06
CA PHE A 15 0.06 2.57 23.21
C PHE A 15 1.09 1.71 22.48
N VAL A 16 2.11 2.32 21.85
CA VAL A 16 3.23 1.59 21.20
C VAL A 16 3.86 0.62 22.20
N ILE A 17 4.31 1.12 23.35
CA ILE A 17 5.00 0.30 24.36
C ILE A 17 4.14 -0.89 24.81
N THR A 18 2.82 -0.71 24.90
CA THR A 18 1.87 -1.76 25.32
C THR A 18 1.62 -2.80 24.22
N LYS A 19 1.82 -2.45 22.95
CA LYS A 19 1.60 -3.36 21.80
C LYS A 19 2.84 -4.14 21.40
N LEU A 20 4.03 -3.68 21.77
CA LEU A 20 5.26 -4.40 21.48
C LEU A 20 5.38 -5.68 22.32
N THR A 21 5.90 -6.73 21.69
CA THR A 21 6.12 -8.05 22.28
C THR A 21 7.54 -8.18 22.83
N PRO A 22 7.84 -9.18 23.68
CA PRO A 22 9.20 -9.41 24.19
C PRO A 22 10.28 -9.65 23.12
N VAL A 23 9.88 -9.97 21.87
CA VAL A 23 10.79 -10.15 20.73
C VAL A 23 11.23 -8.79 20.15
N ASP A 24 10.46 -7.73 20.41
CA ASP A 24 10.68 -6.38 19.93
C ASP A 24 11.64 -5.60 20.82
N ARG A 25 12.23 -4.55 20.25
CA ARG A 25 13.13 -3.64 20.96
C ARG A 25 12.77 -2.19 20.69
N LEU A 26 12.92 -1.35 21.70
CA LEU A 26 12.60 0.08 21.62
C LEU A 26 13.69 0.90 22.32
N SER A 27 13.99 2.04 21.72
CA SER A 27 14.82 3.10 22.28
C SER A 27 14.04 4.40 22.15
N ILE A 28 14.09 5.26 23.15
CA ILE A 28 13.47 6.58 23.11
C ILE A 28 14.57 7.62 22.94
N VAL A 29 14.42 8.46 21.92
CA VAL A 29 15.23 9.66 21.68
C VAL A 29 14.31 10.86 21.81
N THR A 30 14.72 11.86 22.58
CA THR A 30 14.07 13.16 22.64
C THR A 30 14.92 14.19 21.94
N PHE A 31 14.29 15.21 21.38
CA PHE A 31 15.02 16.33 20.78
C PHE A 31 14.33 17.66 21.08
N SER A 32 15.17 18.67 21.27
CA SER A 32 14.82 20.10 21.27
C SER A 32 15.81 20.79 20.32
N ASP A 33 16.61 21.73 20.81
CA ASP A 33 17.83 22.22 20.16
C ASP A 33 18.87 21.12 19.91
N VAL A 34 18.98 20.17 20.84
CA VAL A 34 19.83 18.99 20.77
C VAL A 34 19.03 17.72 20.99
N ALA A 35 19.49 16.62 20.42
CA ALA A 35 18.92 15.29 20.66
C ALA A 35 19.62 14.56 21.81
N THR A 36 18.84 13.81 22.59
CA THR A 36 19.31 12.99 23.71
C THR A 36 18.66 11.62 23.66
N ARG A 37 19.48 10.57 23.77
CA ARG A 37 19.01 9.19 23.91
C ARG A 37 18.58 8.93 25.35
N LEU A 38 17.27 8.88 25.61
CA LEU A 38 16.72 8.63 26.95
C LEU A 38 16.80 7.17 27.38
N SER A 39 16.83 6.22 26.44
CA SER A 39 16.98 4.81 26.78
C SER A 39 17.84 4.07 25.77
N PRO A 40 18.62 3.07 26.20
CA PRO A 40 19.23 2.14 25.26
C PRO A 40 18.16 1.36 24.48
N LEU A 41 18.57 0.75 23.35
CA LEU A 41 17.72 -0.14 22.57
C LEU A 41 17.59 -1.47 23.32
N ARG A 42 16.45 -1.71 23.96
CA ARG A 42 16.24 -2.83 24.89
C ARG A 42 15.03 -3.68 24.50
N CYS A 43 15.07 -4.97 24.81
CA CYS A 43 13.93 -5.88 24.61
C CYS A 43 12.74 -5.47 25.48
N MET A 44 11.51 -5.62 24.98
CA MET A 44 10.29 -5.26 25.71
C MET A 44 9.89 -6.33 26.73
N THR A 45 10.73 -6.53 27.74
CA THR A 45 10.35 -7.26 28.96
C THR A 45 9.36 -6.43 29.78
N PRO A 46 8.56 -7.04 30.69
CA PRO A 46 7.65 -6.28 31.55
C PRO A 46 8.33 -5.13 32.29
N ALA A 47 9.50 -5.39 32.90
CA ALA A 47 10.28 -4.36 33.58
C ALA A 47 10.78 -3.24 32.64
N ALA A 48 11.17 -3.59 31.40
CA ALA A 48 11.58 -2.59 30.40
C ALA A 48 10.38 -1.74 29.94
N GLN A 49 9.20 -2.35 29.77
CA GLN A 49 7.98 -1.62 29.44
C GLN A 49 7.62 -0.63 30.55
N ASP A 50 7.66 -1.04 31.81
CA ASP A 50 7.35 -0.16 32.95
C ASP A 50 8.34 1.00 33.04
N ALA A 51 9.64 0.72 32.87
CA ALA A 51 10.67 1.77 32.84
C ALA A 51 10.48 2.75 31.67
N LEU A 52 10.07 2.28 30.48
CA LEU A 52 9.79 3.14 29.33
C LEU A 52 8.54 3.97 29.53
N LYS A 53 7.46 3.39 30.09
CA LYS A 53 6.25 4.13 30.43
C LYS A 53 6.55 5.25 31.43
N ALA A 54 7.37 4.97 32.45
CA ALA A 54 7.81 5.98 33.41
C ALA A 54 8.59 7.14 32.74
N LEU A 55 9.49 6.83 31.81
CA LEU A 55 10.19 7.85 31.01
C LEU A 55 9.21 8.71 30.19
N VAL A 56 8.24 8.08 29.52
CA VAL A 56 7.22 8.78 28.73
C VAL A 56 6.36 9.70 29.60
N HIS A 57 5.92 9.23 30.77
CA HIS A 57 5.18 10.07 31.71
C HIS A 57 5.99 11.28 32.18
N GLY A 58 7.29 11.11 32.38
CA GLY A 58 8.22 12.15 32.79
C GLY A 58 8.62 13.16 31.70
N LEU A 59 8.25 12.95 30.43
CA LEU A 59 8.57 13.89 29.35
C LEU A 59 7.94 15.26 29.63
N GLN A 60 8.71 16.32 29.44
CA GLN A 60 8.28 17.70 29.59
C GLN A 60 8.65 18.51 28.35
N GLN A 61 8.03 19.66 28.19
CA GLN A 61 8.43 20.62 27.17
C GLN A 61 9.86 21.09 27.48
N ALA A 62 10.71 21.18 26.45
CA ALA A 62 12.02 21.79 26.61
C ALA A 62 11.88 23.28 26.93
N ASN A 63 12.59 23.74 27.96
CA ASN A 63 12.51 25.12 28.43
C ASN A 63 13.29 26.10 27.54
N ASN A 64 14.25 25.61 26.74
CA ASN A 64 15.14 26.41 25.91
C ASN A 64 15.34 25.77 24.53
N GLY A 65 15.52 26.62 23.52
CA GLY A 65 15.80 26.20 22.14
C GLY A 65 14.57 25.82 21.33
N GLY A 66 14.70 25.89 20.00
CA GLY A 66 13.67 25.42 19.09
C GLY A 66 13.96 23.98 18.63
N PRO A 67 12.96 23.27 18.09
CA PRO A 67 13.12 21.90 17.61
C PRO A 67 14.15 21.80 16.47
N ASN A 68 15.06 20.83 16.60
CA ASN A 68 16.08 20.41 15.65
C ASN A 68 15.81 18.94 15.28
N ILE A 69 14.93 18.75 14.29
CA ILE A 69 14.50 17.41 13.85
C ILE A 69 15.68 16.66 13.25
N GLN A 70 16.57 17.35 12.53
CA GLN A 70 17.82 16.77 12.00
C GLN A 70 18.62 16.05 13.09
N SER A 71 18.92 16.72 14.21
CA SER A 71 19.68 16.10 15.32
C SER A 71 18.95 14.89 15.91
N GLY A 72 17.62 14.95 16.01
CA GLY A 72 16.78 13.84 16.44
C GLY A 72 16.88 12.62 15.53
N LEU A 73 16.82 12.84 14.22
CA LEU A 73 16.95 11.80 13.20
C LEU A 73 18.35 11.19 13.19
N GLU A 74 19.41 12.00 13.21
CA GLU A 74 20.79 11.53 13.25
C GLU A 74 21.05 10.66 14.50
N THR A 75 20.54 11.09 15.66
CA THR A 75 20.66 10.32 16.90
C THR A 75 19.86 9.01 16.83
N GLY A 76 18.64 9.04 16.28
CA GLY A 76 17.84 7.84 16.06
C GLY A 76 18.52 6.85 15.12
N LEU A 77 19.06 7.34 14.01
CA LEU A 77 19.82 6.55 13.04
C LEU A 77 21.09 5.98 13.66
N ALA A 78 21.81 6.73 14.49
CA ALA A 78 22.98 6.23 15.23
C ALA A 78 22.60 5.07 16.17
N VAL A 79 21.47 5.16 16.88
CA VAL A 79 20.96 4.05 17.71
C VAL A 79 20.69 2.79 16.88
N ILE A 80 20.13 2.96 15.68
CA ILE A 80 19.89 1.85 14.75
C ILE A 80 21.21 1.34 14.14
N ALA A 81 22.15 2.22 13.83
CA ALA A 81 23.45 1.86 13.30
C ALA A 81 24.23 1.02 14.34
N ASP A 82 24.20 1.37 15.62
CA ASP A 82 24.95 0.69 16.70
C ASP A 82 24.36 -0.66 17.13
N ARG A 83 23.25 -1.10 16.53
CA ARG A 83 22.58 -2.34 16.95
C ARG A 83 23.45 -3.57 16.62
N VAL A 84 23.72 -4.39 17.64
CA VAL A 84 24.47 -5.65 17.49
C VAL A 84 23.65 -6.69 16.70
N HIS A 85 22.36 -6.84 17.04
CA HIS A 85 21.47 -7.78 16.36
C HIS A 85 20.78 -7.13 15.16
N ARG A 86 21.35 -7.33 13.97
CA ARG A 86 20.81 -6.84 12.67
C ARG A 86 20.07 -7.91 11.87
N LYS A 87 20.52 -9.18 11.94
CA LYS A 87 19.89 -10.29 11.21
C LYS A 87 18.43 -10.44 11.64
N ALA A 88 17.54 -10.62 10.66
CA ALA A 88 16.13 -10.87 10.89
C ALA A 88 15.35 -9.76 11.63
N ARG A 89 15.88 -8.54 11.68
CA ARG A 89 15.27 -7.46 12.47
C ARG A 89 15.15 -6.19 11.68
N MET A 90 13.90 -5.76 11.50
CA MET A 90 13.59 -4.44 10.99
C MET A 90 14.00 -3.39 12.01
N ALA A 91 14.40 -2.23 11.50
CA ALA A 91 14.48 -1.02 12.28
C ALA A 91 13.67 0.04 11.57
N ASP A 92 12.77 0.63 12.33
CA ASP A 92 11.96 1.75 11.90
C ASP A 92 12.11 2.86 12.93
N ILE A 93 12.08 4.09 12.45
CA ILE A 93 12.07 5.29 13.27
C ILE A 93 10.65 5.87 13.21
N PHE A 94 10.05 6.05 14.38
CA PHE A 94 8.82 6.82 14.52
C PHE A 94 9.22 8.24 14.94
N LEU A 95 9.07 9.21 14.04
CA LEU A 95 9.32 10.62 14.31
C LEU A 95 8.01 11.29 14.75
N LEU A 96 7.90 11.69 16.01
CA LEU A 96 6.74 12.40 16.55
C LEU A 96 7.10 13.87 16.74
N SER A 97 6.47 14.77 15.98
CA SER A 97 6.80 16.20 16.01
C SER A 97 5.58 17.06 15.72
N ASP A 98 5.57 18.31 16.21
CA ASP A 98 4.64 19.35 15.75
C ASP A 98 5.19 20.14 14.55
N GLY A 99 6.10 19.54 13.78
CA GLY A 99 6.53 19.93 12.44
C GLY A 99 7.38 21.21 12.37
N HIS A 100 7.66 21.85 13.50
CA HIS A 100 8.54 23.01 13.49
C HIS A 100 9.99 22.52 13.47
N GLN A 101 10.80 23.08 12.58
CA GLN A 101 12.25 22.99 12.65
C GLN A 101 12.84 24.40 12.70
N THR A 102 13.79 24.62 13.59
CA THR A 102 14.40 25.94 13.83
C THR A 102 15.90 25.97 13.54
N SER A 103 16.53 24.81 13.40
CA SER A 103 17.94 24.65 13.06
C SER A 103 18.14 23.38 12.24
N GLY A 104 19.11 23.43 11.32
CA GLY A 104 19.41 22.35 10.38
C GLY A 104 18.41 22.24 9.23
N ASP A 105 18.57 21.17 8.44
CA ASP A 105 17.62 20.72 7.41
C ASP A 105 17.46 19.19 7.52
N ALA A 106 16.33 18.74 8.10
CA ALA A 106 16.07 17.31 8.29
C ALA A 106 15.93 16.57 6.96
N ARG A 107 15.64 17.27 5.86
CA ARG A 107 15.60 16.70 4.51
C ARG A 107 16.99 16.29 4.02
N GLN A 108 18.07 16.81 4.60
CA GLN A 108 19.44 16.44 4.22
C GLN A 108 19.89 15.13 4.88
N VAL A 109 19.21 14.67 5.94
CA VAL A 109 19.56 13.41 6.61
C VAL A 109 19.35 12.24 5.65
N ASP A 110 20.35 11.37 5.52
CA ASP A 110 20.24 10.14 4.75
C ASP A 110 19.62 9.04 5.62
N PRO A 111 18.40 8.56 5.32
CA PRO A 111 17.74 7.50 6.07
C PRO A 111 18.42 6.13 5.88
N CYS A 112 19.34 5.98 4.93
CA CYS A 112 19.91 4.70 4.52
C CYS A 112 18.77 3.70 4.18
N TYR A 113 18.75 2.52 4.82
CA TYR A 113 17.70 1.51 4.64
C TYR A 113 16.68 1.47 5.79
N VAL A 114 16.56 2.54 6.57
CA VAL A 114 15.67 2.63 7.73
C VAL A 114 14.38 3.36 7.34
N ALA A 115 13.22 2.75 7.58
CA ALA A 115 11.95 3.44 7.34
C ALA A 115 11.73 4.52 8.40
N ILE A 116 11.38 5.72 7.97
CA ILE A 116 11.05 6.84 8.85
C ILE A 116 9.56 7.15 8.70
N ASN A 117 8.80 6.79 9.74
CA ASN A 117 7.38 7.08 9.83
C ASN A 117 7.18 8.38 10.62
N THR A 118 6.62 9.41 9.98
CA THR A 118 6.54 10.76 10.56
C THR A 118 5.09 11.06 10.99
N PHE A 119 4.95 11.58 12.20
CA PHE A 119 3.65 11.89 12.83
C PHE A 119 3.59 13.34 13.25
N GLY A 120 2.76 14.11 12.54
CA GLY A 120 2.56 15.54 12.74
C GLY A 120 1.50 15.84 13.79
N PHE A 121 1.85 16.51 14.90
CA PHE A 121 0.92 16.82 16.00
C PHE A 121 0.37 18.26 15.93
N GLY A 122 -0.90 18.37 15.54
CA GLY A 122 -1.70 19.59 15.57
C GLY A 122 -1.57 20.47 14.32
N ARG A 123 -2.44 21.49 14.24
CA ARG A 123 -2.67 22.30 13.02
C ARG A 123 -1.49 23.14 12.52
N GLY A 124 -0.52 23.44 13.38
CA GLY A 124 0.67 24.21 13.01
C GLY A 124 1.83 23.37 12.49
N THR A 125 1.63 22.06 12.28
CA THR A 125 2.69 21.19 11.78
C THR A 125 3.05 21.58 10.35
N ASP A 126 4.35 21.73 10.07
CA ASP A 126 4.82 21.74 8.68
C ASP A 126 4.65 20.34 8.08
N HIS A 127 3.49 20.15 7.45
CA HIS A 127 3.11 18.86 6.85
C HIS A 127 4.01 18.51 5.66
N ARG A 128 4.53 19.50 4.92
CA ARG A 128 5.44 19.26 3.80
C ARG A 128 6.77 18.73 4.30
N LEU A 129 7.39 19.40 5.27
CA LEU A 129 8.62 18.92 5.89
C LEU A 129 8.49 17.48 6.39
N MET A 130 7.38 17.15 7.07
CA MET A 130 7.16 15.81 7.59
C MET A 130 6.94 14.76 6.48
N SER A 131 6.27 15.13 5.38
CA SER A 131 6.12 14.27 4.20
C SER A 131 7.46 14.02 3.52
N ASP A 132 8.22 15.08 3.25
CA ASP A 132 9.53 15.01 2.59
C ASP A 132 10.50 14.08 3.34
N ILE A 133 10.50 14.14 4.68
CA ILE A 133 11.32 13.26 5.53
C ILE A 133 10.89 11.79 5.38
N ALA A 134 9.58 11.52 5.37
CA ALA A 134 9.06 10.16 5.24
C ALA A 134 9.34 9.59 3.84
N GLU A 135 9.04 10.35 2.79
CA GLU A 135 9.21 9.97 1.39
C GLU A 135 10.66 9.72 1.00
N LYS A 136 11.61 10.44 1.63
CA LYS A 136 13.04 10.16 1.43
C LYS A 136 13.45 8.78 1.94
N SER A 137 12.71 8.20 2.88
CA SER A 137 13.02 6.91 3.49
C SER A 137 12.24 5.76 2.82
N PRO A 138 12.85 4.56 2.68
CA PRO A 138 12.16 3.43 2.10
C PRO A 138 10.99 3.01 3.00
N PHE A 139 9.79 2.96 2.42
CA PHE A 139 8.55 2.60 3.13
C PHE A 139 8.15 3.56 4.27
N GLY A 140 8.70 4.78 4.29
CA GLY A 140 8.28 5.80 5.23
C GLY A 140 6.86 6.27 4.94
N ILE A 141 6.06 6.41 6.00
CA ILE A 141 4.70 6.93 5.90
C ILE A 141 4.60 8.19 6.73
N TYR A 142 4.06 9.24 6.10
CA TYR A 142 3.66 10.45 6.80
C TYR A 142 2.20 10.36 7.24
N SER A 143 1.92 10.81 8.45
CA SER A 143 0.56 10.86 8.99
C SER A 143 0.33 12.09 9.84
N SER A 144 -0.74 12.82 9.54
CA SER A 144 -1.21 13.92 10.38
C SER A 144 -1.96 13.35 11.59
N ALA A 145 -1.33 13.41 12.77
CA ALA A 145 -1.93 13.00 14.03
C ALA A 145 -2.89 14.09 14.53
N HIS A 146 -4.16 13.99 14.12
CA HIS A 146 -5.26 14.75 14.70
C HIS A 146 -5.87 13.93 15.84
N ASN A 147 -5.80 14.42 17.09
CA ASN A 147 -6.44 14.03 18.37
C ASN A 147 -6.79 12.55 18.71
N ARG A 148 -6.94 11.63 17.75
CA ARG A 148 -7.28 10.20 17.87
C ARG A 148 -6.70 9.30 16.76
N SER A 149 -6.11 9.83 15.68
CA SER A 149 -5.71 9.01 14.51
C SER A 149 -4.46 8.15 14.73
N PHE A 150 -3.60 8.51 15.69
CA PHE A 150 -2.32 7.80 15.90
C PHE A 150 -2.50 6.32 16.27
N SER A 151 -3.43 5.98 17.16
CA SER A 151 -3.70 4.60 17.57
C SER A 151 -4.37 3.75 16.49
N GLN A 152 -4.96 4.38 15.46
CA GLN A 152 -5.56 3.69 14.31
C GLN A 152 -4.53 3.33 13.24
N LEU A 153 -3.47 4.13 13.11
CA LEU A 153 -2.43 3.94 12.09
C LEU A 153 -1.32 3.00 12.57
N LEU A 154 -1.07 2.97 13.88
CA LEU A 154 0.03 2.20 14.46
C LEU A 154 -0.09 0.67 14.35
N PRO A 155 -1.29 0.04 14.42
CA PRO A 155 -1.42 -1.40 14.25
C PRO A 155 -0.89 -1.89 12.91
N GLY A 156 -1.05 -1.11 11.82
CA GLY A 156 -0.47 -1.44 10.52
C GLY A 156 1.06 -1.46 10.56
N LEU A 157 1.68 -0.51 11.25
CA LEU A 157 3.15 -0.40 11.34
C LEU A 157 3.77 -1.45 12.28
N LEU A 158 3.04 -1.91 13.30
CA LEU A 158 3.51 -2.93 14.24
C LEU A 158 3.23 -4.37 13.80
N THR A 159 2.50 -4.58 12.70
CA THR A 159 2.08 -5.92 12.26
C THR A 159 2.74 -6.35 10.95
N VAL A 160 3.87 -5.77 10.57
CA VAL A 160 4.63 -6.21 9.40
C VAL A 160 5.02 -7.68 9.57
N VAL A 161 4.44 -8.55 8.74
CA VAL A 161 4.64 -10.01 8.76
C VAL A 161 5.54 -10.49 7.63
N ALA A 162 5.60 -9.72 6.54
CA ALA A 162 6.38 -10.03 5.35
C ALA A 162 7.13 -8.79 4.86
N GLN A 163 8.36 -9.01 4.39
CA GLN A 163 9.28 -8.01 3.86
C GLN A 163 9.78 -8.47 2.50
N ASP A 164 10.34 -7.55 1.73
CA ASP A 164 10.87 -7.82 0.39
C ASP A 164 9.89 -8.68 -0.43
N VAL A 165 8.60 -8.34 -0.33
CA VAL A 165 7.54 -9.09 -0.98
C VAL A 165 7.63 -8.80 -2.46
N GLU A 166 7.94 -9.83 -3.23
CA GLU A 166 8.04 -9.77 -4.68
C GLU A 166 7.06 -10.75 -5.30
N LEU A 167 6.39 -10.30 -6.34
CA LEU A 167 5.55 -11.12 -7.20
C LEU A 167 6.22 -11.17 -8.58
N ILE A 168 6.53 -12.38 -9.02
CA ILE A 168 7.10 -12.67 -10.32
C ILE A 168 6.00 -13.29 -11.18
N ILE A 169 5.85 -12.78 -12.39
CA ILE A 169 4.87 -13.21 -13.36
C ILE A 169 5.61 -13.57 -14.63
N MET A 170 5.43 -14.80 -15.08
CA MET A 170 6.00 -15.32 -16.32
C MET A 170 4.87 -15.52 -17.32
N PRO A 171 4.77 -14.70 -18.38
CA PRO A 171 3.73 -14.85 -19.40
C PRO A 171 4.00 -16.08 -20.28
N ASN A 172 2.93 -16.73 -20.72
CA ASN A 172 2.96 -17.74 -21.78
C ASN A 172 3.01 -17.03 -23.15
N ALA A 173 4.14 -16.39 -23.43
CA ALA A 173 4.38 -15.59 -24.64
C ALA A 173 5.43 -16.19 -25.58
N SER A 174 6.25 -17.13 -25.11
CA SER A 174 7.35 -17.73 -25.88
C SER A 174 6.99 -19.11 -26.44
N GLU A 175 7.62 -19.48 -27.56
CA GLU A 175 7.59 -20.86 -28.11
C GLU A 175 8.23 -21.90 -27.16
N GLU A 176 8.78 -21.49 -26.02
CA GLU A 176 9.34 -22.41 -25.00
C GLU A 176 8.26 -23.30 -24.36
N TYR A 177 6.99 -22.87 -24.37
CA TYR A 177 5.83 -23.70 -24.00
C TYR A 177 5.36 -24.62 -25.13
N PHE A 178 5.80 -24.38 -26.38
CA PHE A 178 5.47 -25.21 -27.54
C PHE A 178 6.07 -26.62 -27.41
N ASP A 179 7.28 -26.72 -26.84
CA ASP A 179 7.93 -28.00 -26.53
C ASP A 179 7.21 -28.80 -25.42
N LEU A 180 6.35 -28.14 -24.63
CA LEU A 180 5.47 -28.76 -23.63
C LEU A 180 4.04 -29.02 -24.16
N GLY A 181 3.79 -28.77 -25.45
CA GLY A 181 2.50 -29.02 -26.09
C GLY A 181 1.42 -27.98 -25.78
N GLN A 182 1.79 -26.78 -25.31
CA GLN A 182 0.86 -25.68 -25.06
C GLN A 182 1.15 -24.51 -26.00
N PRO A 183 0.17 -24.04 -26.79
CA PRO A 183 0.37 -22.90 -27.67
C PRO A 183 0.58 -21.61 -26.87
N PRO A 184 1.31 -20.63 -27.42
CA PRO A 184 1.41 -19.31 -26.82
C PRO A 184 0.05 -18.60 -26.87
N GLU A 185 -0.39 -18.07 -25.72
CA GLU A 185 -1.72 -17.46 -25.57
C GLU A 185 -1.64 -15.93 -25.42
N VAL A 186 -0.46 -15.40 -25.10
CA VAL A 186 -0.26 -13.98 -24.76
C VAL A 186 0.66 -13.30 -25.75
N HIS A 187 0.18 -12.21 -26.36
CA HIS A 187 0.98 -11.33 -27.20
C HIS A 187 1.79 -10.32 -26.37
N ALA A 188 1.13 -9.70 -25.38
CA ALA A 188 1.78 -8.75 -24.48
C ALA A 188 1.14 -8.79 -23.09
N MET A 189 1.95 -8.57 -22.06
CA MET A 189 1.53 -8.46 -20.67
C MET A 189 2.23 -7.26 -20.05
N GLU A 190 1.47 -6.31 -19.51
CA GLU A 190 2.01 -5.07 -18.96
C GLU A 190 1.31 -4.71 -17.65
N VAL A 191 2.07 -4.15 -16.71
CA VAL A 191 1.48 -3.62 -15.46
C VAL A 191 0.72 -2.34 -15.80
N ALA A 192 -0.52 -2.24 -15.34
CA ALA A 192 -1.37 -1.08 -15.63
C ALA A 192 -0.71 0.24 -15.16
N LEU A 193 -0.88 1.31 -15.95
CA LEU A 193 -0.38 2.63 -15.54
C LEU A 193 -1.05 3.07 -14.24
N GLY A 194 -0.27 3.71 -13.35
CA GLY A 194 -0.77 4.27 -12.09
C GLY A 194 -0.51 3.42 -10.85
N THR A 195 0.05 2.20 -10.96
CA THR A 195 0.36 1.41 -9.75
C THR A 195 1.37 2.14 -8.86
N GLU A 196 1.17 2.06 -7.55
CA GLU A 196 2.09 2.56 -6.53
C GLU A 196 3.36 1.69 -6.37
N TYR A 197 3.45 0.58 -7.09
CA TYR A 197 4.53 -0.40 -6.97
C TYR A 197 5.58 -0.23 -8.07
N THR A 198 6.83 -0.56 -7.72
CA THR A 198 7.91 -0.65 -8.71
C THR A 198 7.77 -1.98 -9.44
N ALA A 199 7.64 -1.91 -10.77
CA ALA A 199 7.61 -3.08 -11.64
C ALA A 199 8.79 -3.02 -12.61
N ILE A 200 9.46 -4.17 -12.79
CA ILE A 200 10.54 -4.34 -13.76
C ILE A 200 10.12 -5.45 -14.71
N SER A 201 10.16 -5.17 -16.01
CA SER A 201 9.87 -6.16 -17.05
C SER A 201 11.15 -6.50 -17.80
N ASP A 202 11.45 -7.79 -17.95
CA ASP A 202 12.52 -8.28 -18.79
C ASP A 202 12.08 -8.31 -20.26
N ALA A 203 12.77 -7.55 -21.12
CA ALA A 203 12.44 -7.44 -22.53
C ALA A 203 12.66 -8.72 -23.33
N VAL A 204 13.44 -9.68 -22.81
CA VAL A 204 13.77 -10.94 -23.49
C VAL A 204 12.80 -12.04 -23.09
N SER A 205 12.59 -12.25 -21.78
CA SER A 205 11.72 -13.31 -21.27
C SER A 205 10.26 -12.90 -21.11
N GLY A 206 9.95 -11.60 -21.17
CA GLY A 206 8.63 -11.07 -20.81
C GLY A 206 8.31 -11.16 -19.32
N MET A 207 9.26 -11.62 -18.48
CA MET A 207 9.05 -11.77 -17.04
C MET A 207 8.84 -10.41 -16.38
N ILE A 208 7.80 -10.32 -15.55
CA ILE A 208 7.45 -9.13 -14.81
C ILE A 208 7.69 -9.38 -13.32
N THR A 209 8.52 -8.55 -12.70
CA THR A 209 8.76 -8.56 -11.25
C THR A 209 8.17 -7.31 -10.63
N ILE A 210 7.22 -7.49 -9.71
CA ILE A 210 6.53 -6.43 -8.99
C ILE A 210 6.97 -6.46 -7.53
N ASN A 211 7.55 -5.36 -7.05
CA ASN A 211 7.99 -5.24 -5.67
C ASN A 211 6.90 -4.55 -4.82
N PHE A 212 6.28 -5.34 -3.94
CA PHE A 212 5.31 -4.87 -2.96
C PHE A 212 5.96 -4.39 -1.67
N GLY A 213 7.25 -4.65 -1.45
CA GLY A 213 7.96 -4.18 -0.27
C GLY A 213 7.51 -4.87 1.02
N ARG A 214 6.85 -4.12 1.90
CA ARG A 214 6.40 -4.60 3.22
C ARG A 214 4.90 -4.89 3.22
N LEU A 215 4.50 -5.94 3.92
CA LEU A 215 3.10 -6.34 4.10
C LEU A 215 2.79 -6.60 5.57
N SER A 216 1.72 -5.97 6.05
CA SER A 216 1.21 -6.10 7.41
C SER A 216 0.15 -7.19 7.54
N ALA A 217 -0.07 -7.64 8.79
CA ALA A 217 -1.00 -8.72 9.05
C ALA A 217 -2.43 -8.33 8.62
N GLY A 218 -2.99 -9.09 7.68
CA GLY A 218 -4.31 -8.84 7.13
C GLY A 218 -4.35 -7.77 6.02
N GLU A 219 -3.23 -7.10 5.74
CA GLU A 219 -3.11 -6.20 4.59
C GLU A 219 -3.20 -7.01 3.29
N ARG A 220 -3.85 -6.43 2.29
CA ARG A 220 -3.97 -7.01 0.95
C ARG A 220 -3.62 -5.94 -0.07
N ARG A 221 -2.60 -6.21 -0.87
CA ARG A 221 -2.22 -5.38 -2.02
C ARG A 221 -2.72 -6.03 -3.29
N ARG A 222 -3.08 -5.20 -4.26
CA ARG A 222 -3.59 -5.64 -5.57
C ARG A 222 -2.85 -4.90 -6.65
N VAL A 223 -2.53 -5.60 -7.72
CA VAL A 223 -1.96 -5.02 -8.93
C VAL A 223 -2.86 -5.39 -10.10
N VAL A 224 -3.01 -4.46 -11.03
CA VAL A 224 -3.78 -4.66 -12.26
C VAL A 224 -2.80 -4.84 -13.40
N ILE A 225 -3.07 -5.83 -14.25
CA ILE A 225 -2.22 -6.21 -15.37
C ILE A 225 -3.07 -6.15 -16.63
N ASN A 226 -2.58 -5.42 -17.63
CA ASN A 226 -3.15 -5.36 -18.96
C ASN A 226 -2.60 -6.52 -19.79
N LEU A 227 -3.51 -7.25 -20.43
CA LEU A 227 -3.20 -8.45 -21.20
C LEU A 227 -3.68 -8.25 -22.64
N THR A 228 -2.77 -8.48 -23.59
CA THR A 228 -3.11 -8.62 -25.01
C THR A 228 -2.99 -10.08 -25.39
N LEU A 229 -4.11 -10.70 -25.73
CA LEU A 229 -4.19 -12.12 -26.04
C LEU A 229 -3.88 -12.36 -27.52
N MET A 230 -3.29 -13.52 -27.82
CA MET A 230 -3.17 -14.00 -29.20
C MET A 230 -4.56 -14.27 -29.77
N GLU A 231 -4.71 -14.05 -31.08
CA GLU A 231 -5.93 -14.43 -31.80
C GLU A 231 -6.02 -15.96 -31.87
N THR A 232 -7.21 -16.49 -31.58
CA THR A 232 -7.47 -17.92 -31.68
C THR A 232 -8.32 -18.15 -32.93
N MET A 233 -7.93 -19.11 -33.76
CA MET A 233 -8.79 -19.62 -34.84
C MET A 233 -10.04 -20.23 -34.21
N GLU A 234 -11.24 -19.95 -34.73
CA GLU A 234 -12.53 -20.48 -34.23
C GLU A 234 -12.40 -21.94 -33.79
N THR A 235 -12.29 -22.15 -32.48
CA THR A 235 -12.34 -23.47 -31.88
C THR A 235 -13.79 -23.69 -31.47
N GLU A 236 -14.45 -24.69 -32.06
CA GLU A 236 -15.81 -25.13 -31.67
C GLU A 236 -15.94 -25.49 -30.17
N TYR A 237 -14.82 -25.55 -29.43
CA TYR A 237 -14.74 -26.02 -28.06
C TYR A 237 -14.23 -24.92 -27.12
N GLU A 238 -14.88 -24.80 -25.97
CA GLU A 238 -14.39 -24.01 -24.85
C GLU A 238 -13.14 -24.66 -24.25
N TYR A 239 -12.13 -23.85 -23.93
CA TYR A 239 -10.93 -24.33 -23.26
C TYR A 239 -10.38 -23.30 -22.28
N ASP A 240 -9.63 -23.78 -21.29
CA ASP A 240 -8.92 -22.94 -20.33
C ASP A 240 -7.50 -22.69 -20.87
N ALA A 241 -7.28 -21.48 -21.37
CA ALA A 241 -6.01 -20.99 -21.90
C ALA A 241 -5.08 -20.58 -20.76
N LEU A 242 -3.86 -21.14 -20.72
CA LEU A 242 -2.83 -20.76 -19.77
C LEU A 242 -2.16 -19.45 -20.22
N ILE A 243 -2.36 -18.39 -19.46
CA ILE A 243 -1.81 -17.05 -19.71
C ILE A 243 -0.40 -16.91 -19.16
N GLY A 244 -0.06 -17.67 -18.13
CA GLY A 244 1.27 -17.64 -17.54
C GLY A 244 1.28 -18.23 -16.14
N THR A 245 2.41 -18.10 -15.46
CA THR A 245 2.58 -18.56 -14.08
C THR A 245 2.99 -17.40 -13.19
N THR A 246 2.58 -17.45 -11.92
CA THR A 246 2.97 -16.49 -10.91
C THR A 246 3.64 -17.16 -9.74
N GLN A 247 4.67 -16.51 -9.22
CA GLN A 247 5.36 -16.93 -8.01
C GLN A 247 5.56 -15.71 -7.13
N HIS A 248 5.66 -15.93 -5.82
CA HIS A 248 6.02 -14.86 -4.91
C HIS A 248 7.11 -15.31 -3.96
N SER A 249 7.89 -14.35 -3.49
CA SER A 249 8.89 -14.52 -2.46
C SER A 249 8.75 -13.42 -1.41
N PHE A 250 9.20 -13.72 -0.20
CA PHE A 250 9.19 -12.76 0.89
C PHE A 250 10.19 -13.15 1.98
N THR A 251 10.67 -12.17 2.71
CA THR A 251 11.45 -12.36 3.92
C THR A 251 10.52 -12.31 5.14
N ALA A 252 10.52 -13.39 5.93
CA ALA A 252 9.82 -13.45 7.21
C ALA A 252 10.78 -13.93 8.31
N GLN A 253 10.83 -13.21 9.43
CA GLN A 253 11.74 -13.52 10.56
C GLN A 253 13.20 -13.69 10.10
N GLY A 254 13.63 -12.90 9.10
CA GLY A 254 14.95 -12.92 8.47
C GLY A 254 15.34 -14.20 7.76
N ARG A 255 14.36 -15.04 7.44
CA ARG A 255 14.52 -16.11 6.48
C ARG A 255 13.80 -15.69 5.21
N THR A 256 14.55 -15.58 4.13
CA THR A 256 13.97 -15.46 2.80
C THR A 256 13.24 -16.76 2.51
N ARG A 257 11.92 -16.67 2.41
CA ARG A 257 11.12 -17.72 1.81
C ARG A 257 11.33 -17.58 0.31
N ALA A 258 12.09 -18.54 -0.24
CA ALA A 258 12.31 -18.66 -1.67
C ALA A 258 10.97 -18.73 -2.42
N LEU A 259 11.04 -18.62 -3.75
CA LEU A 259 9.89 -18.66 -4.64
C LEU A 259 8.92 -19.77 -4.21
N GLN A 260 7.71 -19.33 -3.86
CA GLN A 260 6.63 -20.24 -3.51
C GLN A 260 6.19 -21.01 -4.75
N VAL A 261 5.41 -22.07 -4.52
CA VAL A 261 4.89 -22.93 -5.59
C VAL A 261 4.23 -22.06 -6.67
N PRO A 262 4.62 -22.21 -7.95
CA PRO A 262 4.01 -21.46 -9.04
C PRO A 262 2.50 -21.71 -9.11
N GLN A 263 1.77 -20.64 -9.40
CA GLN A 263 0.32 -20.66 -9.60
C GLN A 263 0.01 -20.25 -11.03
N ASP A 264 -0.78 -21.07 -11.70
CA ASP A 264 -1.20 -20.84 -13.07
C ASP A 264 -2.26 -19.73 -13.13
N ILE A 265 -2.07 -18.82 -14.08
CA ILE A 265 -3.09 -17.86 -14.49
C ILE A 265 -3.73 -18.44 -15.75
N SER A 266 -5.00 -18.80 -15.67
CA SER A 266 -5.76 -19.26 -16.84
C SER A 266 -6.99 -18.41 -17.06
N ILE A 267 -7.37 -18.28 -18.33
CA ILE A 267 -8.64 -17.68 -18.75
C ILE A 267 -9.44 -18.70 -19.55
N ARG A 268 -10.76 -18.60 -19.50
CA ARG A 268 -11.62 -19.42 -20.36
C ARG A 268 -11.84 -18.70 -21.69
N ARG A 269 -11.52 -19.37 -22.79
CA ARG A 269 -11.80 -18.89 -24.15
C ARG A 269 -13.02 -19.64 -24.69
N THR A 270 -13.98 -18.90 -25.23
CA THR A 270 -15.26 -19.40 -25.74
C THR A 270 -15.75 -18.47 -26.86
N GLU A 271 -16.46 -19.03 -27.84
CA GLU A 271 -17.10 -18.26 -28.92
C GLU A 271 -18.22 -17.35 -28.39
N THR A 272 -18.81 -17.72 -27.25
CA THR A 272 -19.89 -16.97 -26.60
C THR A 272 -19.44 -16.44 -25.25
N PRO A 273 -18.63 -15.37 -25.21
CA PRO A 273 -18.23 -14.77 -23.94
C PRO A 273 -19.47 -14.32 -23.17
N SER A 274 -19.49 -14.60 -21.87
CA SER A 274 -20.58 -14.13 -21.02
C SER A 274 -20.61 -12.59 -21.03
N PRO A 275 -21.79 -11.96 -21.19
CA PRO A 275 -21.92 -10.50 -21.12
C PRO A 275 -21.71 -9.96 -19.70
N ASP A 276 -21.55 -10.83 -18.68
CA ASP A 276 -21.17 -10.45 -17.33
C ASP A 276 -19.71 -9.98 -17.29
N VAL A 277 -19.47 -8.76 -17.78
CA VAL A 277 -18.29 -7.97 -17.39
C VAL A 277 -18.41 -7.76 -15.88
N ARG A 278 -17.70 -8.59 -15.11
CA ARG A 278 -17.78 -8.56 -13.65
C ARG A 278 -17.43 -7.15 -13.17
N ARG A 279 -18.32 -6.57 -12.37
CA ARG A 279 -18.26 -5.21 -11.75
C ARG A 279 -16.89 -4.83 -11.17
N TRP A 280 -16.06 -5.82 -10.81
CA TRP A 280 -14.69 -5.65 -10.28
C TRP A 280 -13.65 -5.17 -11.30
N GLN A 281 -13.78 -5.48 -12.60
CA GLN A 281 -12.89 -4.94 -13.63
C GLN A 281 -13.11 -3.43 -13.81
N LEU A 282 -14.38 -3.01 -13.80
CA LEU A 282 -14.74 -1.60 -13.88
C LEU A 282 -14.21 -0.82 -12.67
N GLU A 283 -14.36 -1.33 -11.45
CA GLU A 283 -13.85 -0.66 -10.24
C GLU A 283 -12.31 -0.55 -10.24
N ALA A 284 -11.60 -1.59 -10.65
CA ALA A 284 -10.13 -1.59 -10.72
C ALA A 284 -9.59 -0.61 -11.80
N ASP A 285 -10.24 -0.57 -12.97
CA ASP A 285 -9.89 0.39 -14.03
C ASP A 285 -10.23 1.83 -13.64
N ILE A 286 -11.33 2.04 -12.89
CA ILE A 286 -11.72 3.35 -12.36
C ILE A 286 -10.69 3.85 -11.35
N ASP A 287 -10.25 2.99 -10.43
CA ASP A 287 -9.28 3.36 -9.40
C ASP A 287 -7.88 3.61 -10.02
N GLY A 288 -7.44 2.78 -10.97
CA GLY A 288 -6.18 3.03 -11.69
C GLY A 288 -6.16 4.35 -12.46
N ARG A 289 -7.26 4.71 -13.13
CA ARG A 289 -7.38 6.00 -13.83
C ARG A 289 -7.50 7.19 -12.89
N ARG A 290 -8.11 7.02 -11.71
CA ARG A 290 -8.12 8.06 -10.66
C ARG A 290 -6.71 8.35 -10.17
N ASP A 291 -5.92 7.32 -9.92
CA ASP A 291 -4.55 7.49 -9.43
C ASP A 291 -3.64 8.14 -10.49
N ASP A 292 -3.80 7.80 -11.78
CA ASP A 292 -3.10 8.47 -12.87
C ASP A 292 -3.48 9.96 -13.00
N ALA A 293 -4.78 10.26 -12.89
CA ALA A 293 -5.26 11.64 -12.87
C ALA A 293 -4.69 12.43 -11.68
N ILE A 294 -4.57 11.83 -10.49
CA ILE A 294 -3.96 12.48 -9.33
C ILE A 294 -2.47 12.76 -9.60
N ARG A 295 -1.72 11.82 -10.19
CA ARG A 295 -0.30 12.04 -10.53
C ARG A 295 -0.12 13.14 -11.57
N GLN A 296 -0.93 13.14 -12.63
CA GLN A 296 -0.92 14.21 -13.64
C GLN A 296 -1.22 15.56 -13.01
N ALA A 297 -2.19 15.63 -12.10
CA ALA A 297 -2.49 16.85 -11.35
C ALA A 297 -1.30 17.29 -10.49
N ILE A 298 -0.62 16.39 -9.79
CA ILE A 298 0.59 16.72 -9.00
C ILE A 298 1.69 17.28 -9.90
N VAL A 299 1.98 16.65 -11.04
CA VAL A 299 3.01 17.12 -11.99
C VAL A 299 2.63 18.48 -12.60
N LEU A 300 1.36 18.68 -12.96
CA LEU A 300 0.89 19.93 -13.56
C LEU A 300 0.90 21.09 -12.57
N THR A 301 0.84 20.82 -11.27
CA THR A 301 0.72 21.83 -10.21
C THR A 301 2.05 22.14 -9.53
N ASP A 302 3.11 21.40 -9.85
CA ASP A 302 4.44 21.65 -9.33
C ASP A 302 4.99 23.00 -9.83
N GLY A 303 5.31 23.90 -8.89
CA GLY A 303 5.85 25.22 -9.17
C GLY A 303 4.87 26.30 -9.67
N LYS A 304 3.55 26.06 -9.66
CA LYS A 304 2.54 27.03 -10.14
C LYS A 304 1.78 27.78 -9.04
N ASP A 305 1.23 28.94 -9.40
CA ASP A 305 0.38 29.77 -8.54
C ASP A 305 -1.01 29.14 -8.36
N VAL A 306 -1.66 29.41 -7.22
CA VAL A 306 -2.89 28.70 -6.77
C VAL A 306 -4.05 28.77 -7.77
N ASN A 307 -4.17 29.85 -8.53
CA ASN A 307 -5.25 30.02 -9.52
C ASN A 307 -5.01 29.13 -10.76
N ASP A 308 -3.76 29.03 -11.23
CA ASP A 308 -3.40 28.18 -12.37
C ASP A 308 -3.51 26.69 -12.00
N VAL A 309 -3.18 26.35 -10.75
CA VAL A 309 -3.39 25.03 -10.16
C VAL A 309 -4.86 24.60 -10.21
N GLN A 310 -5.77 25.54 -9.96
CA GLN A 310 -7.21 25.26 -9.94
C GLN A 310 -7.75 24.96 -11.34
N ASP A 311 -7.34 25.73 -12.35
CA ASP A 311 -7.72 25.51 -13.74
C ASP A 311 -7.16 24.21 -14.30
N ASP A 312 -5.88 23.91 -14.02
CA ASP A 312 -5.23 22.66 -14.46
C ASP A 312 -5.83 21.41 -13.79
N CYS A 313 -6.13 21.48 -12.49
CA CYS A 313 -6.85 20.40 -11.79
C CYS A 313 -8.24 20.19 -12.39
N GLN A 314 -8.93 21.27 -12.77
CA GLN A 314 -10.26 21.18 -13.37
C GLN A 314 -10.23 20.51 -14.75
N ILE A 315 -9.17 20.74 -15.54
CA ILE A 315 -8.95 20.06 -16.83
C ILE A 315 -8.79 18.55 -16.63
N VAL A 316 -7.94 18.14 -15.68
CA VAL A 316 -7.69 16.73 -15.36
C VAL A 316 -8.97 16.05 -14.84
N LEU A 317 -9.73 16.72 -13.97
CA LEU A 317 -11.00 16.22 -13.44
C LEU A 317 -12.06 16.07 -14.54
N ASN A 318 -12.15 17.03 -15.47
CA ASN A 318 -13.10 16.98 -16.58
C ASN A 318 -12.77 15.85 -17.57
N ARG A 319 -11.48 15.61 -17.83
CA ARG A 319 -11.01 14.48 -18.63
C ARG A 319 -11.36 13.16 -17.98
N LEU A 320 -11.00 12.97 -16.70
CA LEU A 320 -11.35 11.78 -15.93
C LEU A 320 -12.87 11.54 -15.91
N ARG A 321 -13.67 12.58 -15.70
CA ARG A 321 -15.13 12.50 -15.73
C ARG A 321 -15.66 12.01 -17.08
N THR A 322 -15.08 12.49 -18.18
CA THR A 322 -15.47 12.10 -19.54
C THR A 322 -15.15 10.64 -19.82
N GLU A 323 -13.95 10.20 -19.44
CA GLU A 323 -13.52 8.81 -19.59
C GLU A 323 -14.37 7.85 -18.74
N LEU A 324 -14.66 8.22 -17.48
CA LEU A 324 -15.55 7.44 -16.60
C LEU A 324 -16.98 7.34 -17.14
N LEU A 325 -17.51 8.42 -17.74
CA LEU A 325 -18.82 8.42 -18.39
C LEU A 325 -18.86 7.54 -19.64
N GLN A 326 -17.78 7.51 -20.44
CA GLN A 326 -17.68 6.63 -21.60
C GLN A 326 -17.62 5.15 -21.21
N MET A 327 -16.90 4.83 -20.12
CA MET A 327 -16.82 3.46 -19.59
C MET A 327 -18.16 2.98 -19.02
N THR A 328 -18.86 3.83 -18.28
CA THR A 328 -20.22 3.49 -17.79
C THR A 328 -21.20 3.38 -18.96
N ALA A 329 -21.12 4.22 -19.99
CA ALA A 329 -21.96 4.11 -21.17
C ALA A 329 -21.72 2.81 -21.96
N HIS A 330 -20.46 2.40 -22.16
CA HIS A 330 -20.12 1.14 -22.83
C HIS A 330 -20.62 -0.09 -22.06
N ALA A 331 -20.57 -0.05 -20.73
CA ALA A 331 -21.10 -1.11 -19.87
C ALA A 331 -22.63 -1.26 -19.96
N TYR A 332 -23.37 -0.17 -20.23
CA TYR A 332 -24.84 -0.19 -20.33
C TYR A 332 -25.37 -0.47 -21.75
N THR A 333 -24.55 -0.34 -22.80
CA THR A 333 -24.98 -0.62 -24.18
C THR A 333 -24.94 -2.12 -24.56
N GLN A 334 -24.42 -2.99 -23.69
CA GLN A 334 -24.32 -4.44 -23.96
C GLN A 334 -25.42 -5.29 -23.30
N ASP A 335 -26.48 -4.68 -22.76
CA ASP A 335 -27.61 -5.39 -22.14
C ASP A 335 -28.70 -5.70 -23.22
N PRO A 336 -28.89 -6.94 -23.70
CA PRO A 336 -30.00 -7.24 -24.58
C PRO A 336 -31.27 -7.39 -23.73
N THR A 337 -32.25 -6.52 -23.96
CA THR A 337 -33.58 -6.61 -23.32
C THR A 337 -34.17 -8.02 -23.46
N PRO A 338 -34.67 -8.67 -22.39
CA PRO A 338 -35.22 -10.01 -22.51
C PRO A 338 -36.59 -9.99 -23.20
N SER A 339 -36.71 -10.74 -24.29
CA SER A 339 -37.97 -10.98 -25.01
C SER A 339 -39.02 -11.59 -24.09
N SER A 340 -40.22 -11.01 -24.08
CA SER A 340 -41.34 -11.44 -23.25
C SER A 340 -41.90 -12.81 -23.67
N SER A 341 -41.56 -13.88 -22.94
CA SER A 341 -42.34 -15.12 -22.95
C SER A 341 -42.79 -15.45 -21.53
N LYS A 342 -44.08 -15.21 -21.23
CA LYS A 342 -44.71 -15.54 -19.94
C LYS A 342 -44.85 -17.07 -19.76
N PRO A 343 -44.60 -17.64 -18.57
CA PRO A 343 -44.84 -19.05 -18.31
C PRO A 343 -46.33 -19.33 -18.03
N LYS A 344 -46.87 -20.40 -18.65
CA LYS A 344 -48.21 -20.94 -18.39
C LYS A 344 -48.24 -21.66 -17.02
N ILE A 345 -49.05 -21.18 -16.09
CA ILE A 345 -49.33 -21.87 -14.81
C ILE A 345 -50.46 -22.89 -15.03
N SER A 346 -50.14 -24.17 -14.86
CA SER A 346 -51.11 -25.28 -14.81
C SER A 346 -51.77 -25.33 -13.43
N ARG A 347 -53.09 -25.13 -13.37
CA ARG A 347 -53.92 -25.39 -12.17
C ARG A 347 -54.64 -26.73 -12.36
N ARG A 348 -54.37 -27.72 -11.52
CA ARG A 348 -55.26 -28.88 -11.33
C ARG A 348 -56.25 -28.62 -10.19
N PRO A 349 -57.53 -29.02 -10.31
CA PRO A 349 -58.54 -28.83 -9.28
C PRO A 349 -58.71 -30.11 -8.41
N HIS A 350 -59.15 -29.96 -7.16
CA HIS A 350 -60.13 -30.89 -6.58
C HIS A 350 -60.86 -30.28 -5.36
N ARG A 351 -62.19 -30.08 -5.55
CA ARG A 351 -63.25 -30.13 -4.51
C ARG A 351 -63.19 -31.51 -3.81
N GLY A 352 -63.58 -31.76 -2.56
CA GLY A 352 -64.35 -31.03 -1.55
C GLY A 352 -65.25 -32.03 -0.78
N SER A 353 -65.44 -31.79 0.54
CA SER A 353 -66.44 -32.42 1.44
C SER A 353 -66.19 -33.91 1.81
N ALA A 354 -66.43 -34.43 3.03
CA ALA A 354 -67.53 -34.19 3.96
C ALA A 354 -67.24 -34.65 5.41
N VAL A 355 -68.10 -34.17 6.31
CA VAL A 355 -68.23 -34.38 7.76
C VAL A 355 -68.69 -35.80 8.13
N ARG A 356 -68.02 -36.46 9.09
CA ARG A 356 -68.56 -36.92 10.39
C ARG A 356 -67.45 -37.49 11.26
#